data_AF-A0A930HYK1-F1
#
_entry.id   AF-A0A930HYK1-F1
#
_cell.length_a   1.000
_cell.length_b   1.000
_cell.length_c   1.000
_cell.angle_alpha   90.00
_cell.angle_beta   90.00
_cell.angle_gamma   90.00
#
_symmetry.space_group_name_H-M   'P 1'
#
loop_
_entity.id
_entity.type
_entity.pdbx_description
1 polymer ?
#
loop_
_entity_poly.entity_id
_entity_poly.type
_entity_poly.pdbx_seq_one_letter_code
_entity_poly.pdbx_strand_id
1 'polypeptide(L)' 'MVYVLADNIISPLGDTSEDNYQAVKAGKSAIRAYAPMTDGIPDGFIASLMSADFEDLVFRSAGKAIDD' A
#
# COMPACT_ATOMS: atom_id res chain seq x y z
N MET A 1 25.35 -13.62 3.58
CA MET A 1 24.44 -13.87 2.44
C MET A 1 23.03 -13.54 2.91
N VAL A 2 22.29 -12.75 2.14
CA VAL A 2 20.93 -12.33 2.48
C VAL A 2 19.98 -13.09 1.54
N TYR A 3 18.95 -13.69 2.11
CA TYR A 3 17.92 -14.40 1.36
C TYR A 3 16.59 -13.70 1.56
N VAL A 4 15.95 -13.29 0.47
CA VAL A 4 14.59 -12.77 0.49
C VAL A 4 13.65 -13.97 0.45
N LEU A 5 12.87 -14.13 1.52
CA LEU A 5 11.94 -15.26 1.66
C LEU A 5 10.57 -14.97 1.05
N ALA A 6 10.19 -13.69 0.91
CA ALA A 6 8.97 -13.25 0.24
C ALA A 6 8.99 -11.72 0.03
N ASP A 7 8.17 -11.24 -0.92
CA ASP A 7 7.89 -9.81 -1.16
C ASP A 7 6.39 -9.52 -0.96
N ASN A 8 5.97 -9.51 0.31
CA ASN A 8 4.56 -9.47 0.73
C ASN A 8 4.13 -8.09 1.27
N ILE A 9 4.80 -7.01 0.88
CA ILE A 9 4.39 -5.67 1.31
C ILE A 9 3.23 -5.18 0.44
N ILE A 10 2.12 -4.83 1.07
CA ILE A 10 1.05 -4.04 0.46
C ILE A 10 1.10 -2.64 1.07
N SER A 11 1.38 -1.66 0.23
CA SER A 11 1.60 -0.28 0.66
C SER A 11 0.92 0.70 -0.30
N PRO A 12 0.38 1.83 0.20
CA PRO A 12 -0.15 2.89 -0.65
C PRO A 12 0.98 3.73 -1.29
N LEU A 13 2.24 3.41 -0.98
CA LEU A 13 3.43 4.04 -1.56
C LEU A 13 4.09 3.21 -2.66
N GLY A 14 3.66 1.96 -2.88
CA GLY A 14 4.21 1.09 -3.92
C GLY A 14 3.69 -0.36 -3.83
N ASP A 15 3.67 -1.02 -4.98
CA ASP A 15 3.12 -2.38 -5.17
C ASP A 15 4.12 -3.49 -4.79
N THR A 16 5.37 -3.13 -4.51
CA THR A 16 6.46 -4.05 -4.11
C THR A 16 7.24 -3.49 -2.91
N SER A 17 8.02 -4.35 -2.24
CA SER A 17 8.92 -3.90 -1.16
C SER A 17 9.94 -2.87 -1.64
N GLU A 18 10.45 -3.02 -2.86
CA GLU A 18 11.43 -2.08 -3.43
C GLU A 18 10.79 -0.72 -3.71
N ASP A 19 9.62 -0.69 -4.34
CA ASP A 19 8.90 0.56 -4.64
C ASP A 19 8.56 1.30 -3.34
N ASN A 20 8.03 0.57 -2.36
CA ASN A 20 7.74 1.11 -1.05
C ASN A 20 9.01 1.65 -0.36
N TYR A 21 10.11 0.88 -0.39
CA TYR A 21 11.38 1.28 0.21
C TYR A 21 11.93 2.56 -0.41
N GLN A 22 11.93 2.68 -1.74
CA GLN A 22 12.39 3.87 -2.43
C GLN A 22 11.49 5.09 -2.15
N ALA A 23 10.17 4.90 -2.09
CA ALA A 23 9.24 5.95 -1.74
C ALA A 23 9.47 6.49 -0.31
N VAL A 24 9.66 5.58 0.65
CA VAL A 24 9.97 5.93 2.04
C VAL A 24 11.30 6.67 2.13
N LYS A 25 12.35 6.18 1.46
CA LYS A 25 13.66 6.86 1.42
C LYS A 25 13.61 8.25 0.80
N ALA A 26 12.72 8.46 -0.17
CA ALA A 26 12.47 9.76 -0.76
C ALA A 26 11.64 10.70 0.13
N GLY A 27 11.24 10.27 1.33
CA GLY A 27 10.44 11.06 2.27
C GLY A 27 8.98 11.20 1.86
N LYS A 28 8.48 10.33 0.97
CA LYS A 28 7.08 10.37 0.54
C LYS A 28 6.17 9.87 1.67
N SER A 29 4.97 10.44 1.75
CA SER A 29 3.90 9.99 2.64
C SER A 29 2.61 9.85 1.85
N ALA A 30 1.87 8.79 2.14
CA ALA A 30 0.53 8.57 1.59
C ALA A 30 -0.57 9.02 2.56
N ILE A 31 -0.21 9.56 3.74
CA ILE A 31 -1.16 10.16 4.68
C ILE A 31 -1.75 11.42 4.05
N ARG A 32 -3.08 11.46 3.95
CA ARG A 32 -3.85 12.57 3.38
C ARG A 32 -4.97 12.98 4.33
N ALA A 33 -5.36 14.24 4.23
CA ALA A 33 -6.59 14.73 4.81
C ALA A 33 -7.75 14.50 3.84
N TYR A 34 -8.82 13.90 4.36
CA TYR A 34 -10.06 13.63 3.64
C TYR A 34 -11.15 14.55 4.17
N ALA A 35 -11.95 15.09 3.25
CA ALA A 35 -13.01 16.02 3.59
C ALA A 35 -14.17 15.31 4.31
N PRO A 36 -14.96 16.03 5.11
CA PRO A 36 -16.27 15.57 5.56
C PRO A 36 -17.07 14.93 4.43
N MET A 37 -17.83 13.89 4.74
CA MET A 37 -18.62 13.07 3.82
C MET A 37 -17.81 12.24 2.82
N THR A 38 -16.48 12.18 2.93
CA THR A 38 -15.69 11.18 2.21
C THR A 38 -16.12 9.79 2.70
N ASP A 39 -16.56 8.95 1.77
CA ASP A 39 -17.08 7.59 2.06
C ASP A 39 -18.19 7.56 3.13
N GLY A 40 -19.03 8.61 3.17
CA GLY A 40 -20.15 8.70 4.10
C GLY A 40 -19.78 9.03 5.55
N ILE A 41 -18.50 9.27 5.86
CA ILE A 41 -18.07 9.66 7.20
C ILE A 41 -18.39 11.14 7.44
N PRO A 42 -19.20 11.49 8.47
CA PRO A 42 -19.64 12.88 8.66
C PRO A 42 -18.50 13.87 8.91
N ASP A 43 -17.45 13.45 9.61
CA ASP A 43 -16.30 14.28 9.94
C ASP A 43 -15.14 14.04 8.96
N GLY A 44 -14.33 15.09 8.75
CA GLY A 44 -13.07 14.93 8.02
C GLY A 44 -12.08 14.07 8.82
N PHE A 45 -11.25 13.29 8.14
CA PHE A 45 -10.29 12.39 8.78
C PHE A 45 -8.93 12.41 8.09
N ILE A 46 -7.90 11.95 8.81
CA ILE A 46 -6.55 11.78 8.29
C ILE A 46 -6.28 10.28 8.17
N ALA A 47 -5.97 9.81 6.97
CA ALA A 47 -5.65 8.41 6.74
C ALA A 47 -4.71 8.24 5.54
N SER A 48 -4.22 7.02 5.37
CA SER A 48 -3.50 6.60 4.18
C SER A 48 -4.29 5.47 3.53
N LEU A 49 -5.26 5.82 2.68
CA LEU A 49 -6.14 4.84 2.04
C LEU A 49 -5.42 4.14 0.87
N MET A 50 -5.71 2.85 0.67
CA MET A 50 -5.30 2.14 -0.54
C MET A 50 -6.14 2.61 -1.73
N SER A 51 -5.60 2.47 -2.93
CA SER A 51 -6.33 2.71 -4.17
C SER A 51 -7.44 1.66 -4.40
N ALA A 52 -8.37 1.98 -5.30
CA ALA A 52 -9.55 1.15 -5.59
C ALA A 52 -9.22 -0.24 -6.18
N ASP A 53 -7.99 -0.46 -6.60
CA ASP A 53 -7.43 -1.72 -7.10
C ASP A 53 -6.79 -2.59 -6.00
N PHE A 54 -7.10 -2.32 -4.72
CA PHE A 54 -6.56 -3.08 -3.59
C PHE A 54 -6.81 -4.59 -3.70
N GLU A 55 -8.00 -5.02 -4.15
CA GLU A 55 -8.28 -6.46 -4.32
C GLU A 55 -7.34 -7.10 -5.36
N ASP A 56 -7.16 -6.46 -6.51
CA ASP A 56 -6.23 -6.92 -7.55
C ASP A 56 -4.78 -6.94 -7.05
N LEU A 57 -4.39 -5.96 -6.23
CA LEU A 57 -3.08 -5.91 -5.59
C LEU A 57 -2.89 -7.09 -4.61
N VAL A 58 -3.90 -7.38 -3.78
CA VAL A 58 -3.88 -8.52 -2.85
C VAL A 58 -3.78 -9.84 -3.60
N PHE A 59 -4.59 -10.05 -4.65
CA PHE A 59 -4.55 -11.29 -5.44
C PHE A 59 -3.21 -11.50 -6.13
N ARG A 60 -2.62 -10.45 -6.73
CA ARG A 60 -1.30 -10.53 -7.36
C ARG A 60 -0.20 -10.82 -6.35
N SER A 61 -0.24 -10.18 -5.17
CA SER A 61 0.74 -10.40 -4.11
C SER A 61 0.64 -11.84 -3.55
N ALA A 62 -0.58 -12.31 -3.29
CA ALA A 62 -0.80 -13.67 -2.79
C ALA A 62 -0.40 -14.75 -3.81
N GLY A 63 -0.67 -14.54 -5.11
CA GLY A 63 -0.28 -15.48 -6.17
C GLY A 63 1.24 -15.69 -6.24
N LYS A 64 2.02 -14.61 -6.14
CA LYS A 64 3.48 -14.70 -6.11
C LYS A 64 4.01 -15.55 -4.95
N ALA A 65 3.32 -15.57 -3.81
CA ALA A 65 3.73 -16.34 -2.64
C ALA A 65 3.40 -17.84 -2.74
N ILE A 66 2.58 -18.25 -3.71
CA ILE A 66 2.14 -19.65 -3.90
C ILE A 66 2.95 -20.33 -5.02
N ASP A 67 3.43 -19.57 -6.00
CA ASP A 67 4.13 -20.07 -7.19
C ASP A 67 5.66 -20.19 -7.04
N ASP A 68 6.22 -19.84 -5.87
CA ASP A 68 7.64 -20.04 -5.47
C ASP A 68 7.84 -21.36 -4.70
#